data_AF-A0A480BQ99-F1
#
_entry.id   AF-A0A480BQ99-F1
#
_cell.length_a   1.000
_cell.length_b   1.000
_cell.length_c   1.000
_cell.angle_alpha   90.00
_cell.angle_beta   90.00
_cell.angle_gamma   90.00
#
_symmetry.space_group_name_H-M   'P 1'
#
loop_
_entity.id
_entity.type
_entity.pdbx_description
1 polymer ?
#
loop_
_entity_poly.entity_id
_entity_poly.type
_entity_poly.pdbx_seq_one_letter_code
_entity_poly.pdbx_strand_id
1 'polypeptide(L)'
;FYLRTGKRLHTRKSEIVLNLKAVPHSIFPNDARALEDNRLVIRLQPEEGVKLYMMAKVPGPGMKLKPVHLNLDFGETFKGRLPDAYERLLIDVIRGR
;
A
#
# COMPACT_ATOMS: atom_id res chain seq x y z
N PHE A 1 3.82 -17.50 -0.12
CA PHE A 1 3.30 -16.45 -1.03
C PHE A 1 1.90 -16.82 -1.48
N TYR A 2 0.98 -15.86 -1.44
CA TYR A 2 -0.41 -16.06 -1.86
C TYR A 2 -0.64 -15.33 -3.18
N LEU A 3 -1.20 -16.02 -4.17
CA LEU A 3 -1.53 -15.46 -5.47
C LEU A 3 -3.01 -15.67 -5.73
N ARG A 4 -3.72 -14.61 -6.12
CA ARG A 4 -5.14 -14.64 -6.47
C ARG A 4 -5.38 -13.89 -7.77
N THR A 5 -6.00 -14.58 -8.73
CA THR A 5 -6.44 -14.00 -10.00
C THR A 5 -7.83 -14.54 -10.34
N GLY A 6 -8.62 -13.79 -11.10
CA GLY A 6 -9.96 -14.22 -11.51
C GLY A 6 -10.61 -13.24 -12.48
N LYS A 7 -11.53 -13.76 -13.30
CA LYS A 7 -12.42 -12.97 -14.17
C LYS A 7 -13.81 -12.89 -13.54
N ARG A 8 -14.58 -11.84 -13.87
CA ARG A 8 -15.93 -11.57 -13.32
C ARG A 8 -15.98 -11.48 -11.78
N LEU A 9 -14.91 -10.95 -11.18
CA LEU A 9 -14.92 -10.57 -9.76
C LEU A 9 -15.61 -9.22 -9.58
N HIS A 10 -15.98 -8.90 -8.33
CA HIS A 10 -16.70 -7.68 -7.98
C HIS A 10 -15.98 -6.39 -8.39
N THR A 11 -14.63 -6.39 -8.37
CA THR A 11 -13.81 -5.24 -8.75
C THR A 11 -12.63 -5.64 -9.62
N ARG A 12 -12.27 -4.78 -10.57
CA ARG A 12 -11.00 -4.84 -11.29
C ARG A 12 -9.92 -4.25 -10.38
N LYS A 13 -8.94 -5.05 -9.98
CA LYS A 13 -7.85 -4.61 -9.11
C LYS A 13 -6.60 -5.45 -9.35
N SER A 14 -5.46 -4.79 -9.38
CA SER A 14 -4.13 -5.38 -9.36
C SER A 14 -3.35 -4.74 -8.22
N GLU A 15 -3.01 -5.54 -7.22
CA GLU A 15 -2.30 -5.05 -6.04
C GLU A 15 -1.33 -6.10 -5.50
N ILE A 16 -0.28 -5.59 -4.85
CA ILE A 16 0.65 -6.37 -4.04
C ILE A 16 0.41 -5.95 -2.59
N VAL A 17 0.12 -6.92 -1.74
CA VAL A 17 -0.12 -6.70 -0.32
C VAL A 17 0.97 -7.39 0.48
N LEU A 18 1.75 -6.61 1.20
CA LEU A 18 2.72 -7.10 2.16
C LEU A 18 2.13 -6.95 3.56
N ASN A 19 1.83 -8.09 4.19
CA ASN A 19 1.48 -8.14 5.60
C ASN A 19 2.77 -8.27 6.41
N LEU A 20 3.05 -7.27 7.25
CA LEU A 20 4.17 -7.34 8.17
C LEU A 20 3.77 -8.17 9.39
N LYS A 21 4.77 -8.74 10.06
CA LYS A 21 4.54 -9.51 11.28
C LYS A 21 4.08 -8.56 12.40
N ALA A 22 3.26 -9.07 13.30
CA ALA A 22 2.93 -8.42 14.55
C ALA A 22 4.18 -7.95 15.29
N VAL A 23 4.07 -6.82 15.98
CA VAL A 23 5.17 -6.28 16.79
C VAL A 23 5.42 -7.22 17.97
N PRO A 24 6.62 -7.82 18.09
CA PRO A 24 6.88 -8.87 19.08
C PRO A 24 6.87 -8.35 20.52
N HIS A 25 7.29 -7.11 20.74
CA HIS A 25 7.28 -6.44 22.04
C HIS A 25 6.62 -5.08 21.92
N SER A 26 5.38 -4.97 22.40
CA SER A 26 4.70 -3.69 22.53
C SER A 26 5.16 -3.00 23.82
N ILE A 27 5.71 -1.80 23.68
CA ILE A 27 5.97 -0.89 24.81
C ILE A 27 4.69 -0.12 25.24
N PHE A 28 3.58 -0.33 24.54
CA PHE A 28 2.30 0.32 24.82
C PHE A 28 1.48 -0.54 25.81
N PRO A 29 1.13 -0.01 26.99
CA PRO A 29 0.43 -0.76 28.03
C PRO A 29 -1.01 -1.08 27.60
N ASN A 30 -1.43 -2.33 27.80
CA ASN A 30 -2.80 -2.87 27.68
C ASN A 30 -3.48 -2.95 26.31
N ASP A 31 -2.90 -2.43 25.22
CA ASP A 31 -3.47 -2.53 23.85
C ASP A 31 -2.73 -3.51 22.92
N ALA A 32 -1.78 -4.30 23.43
CA ALA A 32 -0.97 -5.22 22.61
C ALA A 32 -1.80 -6.28 21.83
N ARG A 33 -3.03 -6.59 22.26
CA ARG A 33 -3.96 -7.46 21.52
C ARG A 33 -4.78 -6.74 20.43
N ALA A 34 -4.76 -5.40 20.39
CA ALA A 34 -5.49 -4.56 19.45
C ALA A 34 -4.58 -3.85 18.43
N LEU A 35 -3.26 -4.11 18.46
CA LEU A 35 -2.34 -3.60 17.46
C LEU A 35 -2.53 -4.38 16.16
N GLU A 36 -3.13 -3.73 15.17
CA GLU A 36 -3.20 -4.29 13.83
C GLU A 36 -1.80 -4.38 13.21
N ASP A 37 -1.55 -5.49 12.51
CA ASP A 37 -0.33 -5.69 11.74
C ASP A 37 -0.19 -4.61 10.68
N ASN A 38 1.00 -4.00 10.60
CA ASN A 38 1.30 -3.04 9.56
C ASN A 38 1.16 -3.70 8.18
N ARG A 39 0.64 -2.95 7.20
CA ARG A 39 0.41 -3.47 5.85
C ARG A 39 0.90 -2.47 4.82
N LEU A 40 1.71 -2.93 3.87
CA LEU A 40 2.05 -2.15 2.69
C LEU A 40 1.21 -2.65 1.52
N VAL A 41 0.38 -1.77 0.96
CA VAL A 41 -0.44 -2.04 -0.22
C VAL A 41 0.11 -1.23 -1.38
N ILE A 42 0.65 -1.91 -2.37
CA ILE A 42 1.10 -1.32 -3.64
C ILE A 42 0.02 -1.62 -4.66
N ARG A 43 -0.73 -0.60 -5.07
CA ARG A 43 -1.76 -0.72 -6.08
C ARG A 43 -1.16 -0.41 -7.44
N LEU A 44 -1.25 -1.39 -8.34
CA LEU A 44 -0.79 -1.24 -9.72
C LEU A 44 -1.88 -0.62 -10.58
N GLN A 45 -3.10 -1.17 -10.57
CA GLN A 45 -4.22 -0.64 -11.37
C GLN A 45 -5.57 -1.07 -10.78
N PRO A 46 -6.64 -0.27 -10.94
CA PRO A 46 -6.64 1.15 -11.30
C PRO A 46 -6.16 2.02 -10.12
N GLU A 47 -5.90 3.31 -10.33
CA GLU A 47 -5.44 4.25 -9.28
C GLU A 47 -4.08 3.82 -8.70
N GLU A 48 -3.04 3.96 -9.51
CA GLU A 48 -1.66 3.68 -9.14
C GLU A 48 -1.31 4.41 -7.83
N GLY A 49 -0.79 3.67 -6.85
CA GLY A 49 -0.43 4.27 -5.59
C GLY A 49 0.12 3.31 -4.55
N VAL A 50 0.59 3.88 -3.45
CA VAL A 50 1.18 3.13 -2.33
C VAL A 50 0.51 3.58 -1.04
N LYS A 51 0.01 2.61 -0.26
CA LYS A 51 -0.57 2.86 1.07
C LYS A 51 0.16 2.04 2.13
N LEU A 52 0.67 2.72 3.16
CA LEU A 52 1.22 2.08 4.35
C LEU A 52 0.24 2.23 5.51
N TYR A 53 -0.39 1.13 5.92
CA TYR A 53 -1.24 1.06 7.09
C TYR A 53 -0.38 0.82 8.33
N MET A 54 -0.58 1.65 9.34
CA MET A 54 0.18 1.61 10.58
C MET A 54 -0.62 2.19 11.75
N MET A 55 -0.18 1.90 12.97
CA MET A 55 -0.76 2.50 14.17
C MET A 55 -0.08 3.84 14.47
N ALA A 56 -0.88 4.88 14.73
CA ALA A 56 -0.38 6.17 15.18
C ALA A 56 -1.06 6.62 16.47
N LYS A 57 -0.33 7.41 17.26
CA LYS A 57 -0.87 8.03 18.47
C LYS A 57 -1.92 9.07 18.11
N VAL A 58 -3.08 8.99 18.75
CA VAL A 58 -4.11 10.03 18.65
C VAL A 58 -3.61 11.28 19.40
N PRO A 59 -3.61 12.48 18.78
CA PRO A 59 -3.28 13.71 19.47
C PRO A 59 -4.22 13.94 20.68
N GLY A 60 -3.65 14.16 21.87
CA GLY A 60 -4.40 14.38 23.10
C GLY A 60 -3.71 13.81 24.34
N PRO A 61 -4.31 14.00 25.54
CA PRO A 61 -3.83 13.41 26.77
C PRO A 61 -4.05 11.88 26.76
N GLY A 62 -3.01 11.13 27.15
CA GLY A 62 -3.03 9.66 27.20
C GLY A 62 -2.27 8.97 26.07
N MET A 63 -2.30 7.63 26.09
CA MET A 63 -1.61 6.76 25.14
C MET A 63 -2.65 5.89 24.43
N LYS A 64 -3.38 6.48 23.48
CA LYS A 64 -4.33 5.77 22.62
C LYS A 64 -3.79 5.72 21.20
N LEU A 65 -3.82 4.52 20.62
CA LEU A 65 -3.38 4.28 19.24
C LEU A 65 -4.60 4.11 18.33
N LYS A 66 -4.48 4.53 17.07
CA LYS A 66 -5.51 4.33 16.04
C LYS A 66 -4.85 3.87 14.74
N PRO A 67 -5.48 2.98 13.97
CA PRO A 67 -5.02 2.67 12.62
C PRO A 67 -5.12 3.92 11.74
N VAL A 68 -4.01 4.26 11.12
CA VAL A 68 -3.88 5.33 10.12
C VAL A 68 -3.20 4.75 8.89
N HIS A 69 -3.19 5.54 7.81
CA HIS A 69 -2.45 5.18 6.61
C HIS A 69 -1.71 6.38 6.04
N LEU A 70 -0.48 6.15 5.60
CA LEU A 70 0.22 7.06 4.70
C LEU A 70 -0.20 6.73 3.28
N ASN A 71 -0.60 7.73 2.51
CA ASN A 71 -1.08 7.58 1.14
C ASN A 71 -0.17 8.33 0.17
N LEU A 72 0.31 7.63 -0.85
CA LEU A 72 0.94 8.22 -2.02
C LEU A 72 0.09 7.86 -3.24
N ASP A 73 -0.65 8.83 -3.74
CA ASP A 73 -1.46 8.70 -4.95
C ASP A 73 -0.66 9.20 -6.15
N PHE A 74 -0.44 8.34 -7.16
CA PHE A 74 0.39 8.73 -8.29
C PHE A 74 -0.33 9.70 -9.23
N GLY A 75 -1.66 9.59 -9.35
CA GLY A 75 -2.46 10.49 -10.17
C GLY A 75 -2.46 11.92 -9.62
N GLU A 76 -2.47 12.08 -8.30
CA GLU A 76 -2.35 13.40 -7.66
C GLU A 76 -0.91 13.91 -7.63
N THR A 77 0.05 13.03 -7.31
CA THR A 77 1.45 13.43 -7.06
C THR A 77 2.22 13.72 -8.35
N PHE A 78 2.03 12.89 -9.38
CA PHE A 78 2.75 13.02 -10.64
C PHE A 78 1.82 13.61 -11.70
N LYS A 79 1.85 14.94 -11.83
CA LYS A 79 1.12 15.66 -12.88
C LYS A 79 1.78 15.39 -14.23
N GLY A 80 1.28 14.40 -14.97
CA GLY A 80 1.77 14.07 -16.31
C GLY A 80 1.12 12.81 -16.86
N ARG A 81 1.21 12.62 -18.18
CA ARG A 81 0.77 11.37 -18.82
C ARG A 81 1.74 10.26 -18.41
N LEU A 82 1.24 9.22 -17.75
CA LEU A 82 1.98 7.98 -17.58
C LEU A 82 2.06 7.27 -18.94
N PRO A 83 3.26 6.91 -19.44
CA PRO A 83 3.39 6.17 -20.69
C PRO A 83 2.73 4.80 -20.53
N ASP A 84 2.08 4.34 -21.59
CA ASP A 84 1.49 3.00 -21.59
C ASP A 84 2.58 1.93 -21.45
N ALA A 85 2.19 0.75 -20.99
CA ALA A 85 3.10 -0.38 -20.82
C ALA A 85 3.86 -0.68 -22.13
N TYR A 86 3.21 -0.64 -23.29
CA TYR A 86 3.87 -0.89 -24.57
C TYR A 86 4.79 0.25 -25.01
N GLU A 87 4.39 1.50 -24.78
CA GLU A 87 5.24 2.66 -25.10
C GLU A 87 6.56 2.60 -24.34
N ARG A 88 6.48 2.26 -23.05
CA ARG A 88 7.68 2.09 -22.22
C ARG A 88 8.57 0.96 -22.74
N LEU A 89 7.99 -0.20 -23.06
CA LEU A 89 8.75 -1.34 -23.61
C LEU A 89 9.43 -0.99 -24.93
N LEU A 90 8.76 -0.27 -25.83
CA LEU A 90 9.35 0.17 -27.11
C LEU A 90 10.51 1.15 -26.90
N ILE A 91 10.36 2.10 -25.98
CA ILE A 91 11.44 3.02 -25.60
C ILE A 91 12.64 2.25 -25.03
N ASP A 92 12.40 1.23 -24.21
CA ASP A 92 13.46 0.41 -23.64
C ASP A 92 14.22 -0.36 -24.74
N VAL A 93 13.51 -0.95 -25.72
CA VAL A 93 14.12 -1.59 -26.90
C VAL A 93 14.97 -0.62 -27.71
N ILE A 94 14.47 0.60 -27.99
CA ILE A 94 15.23 1.63 -28.73
C ILE A 94 16.50 2.03 -27.96
N ARG A 95 16.43 2.03 -26.62
CA ARG A 95 17.58 2.32 -25.74
C ARG A 95 18.51 1.12 -25.54
N GLY A 96 18.23 -0.03 -26.14
CA GLY A 96 19.01 -1.25 -25.99
C GLY A 96 18.94 -1.85 -24.59
N ARG A 97 17.83 -1.68 -23.88
CA ARG A 97 17.54 -2.29 -22.58
C ARG A 97 16.49 -3.40 -22.69
#